data_AF-A0A3M1ZT33-F1
#
_entry.id   AF-A0A3M1ZT33-F1
#
_cell.length_a   1.000
_cell.length_b   1.000
_cell.length_c   1.000
_cell.angle_alpha   90.00
_cell.angle_beta   90.00
_cell.angle_gamma   90.00
#
_symmetry.space_group_name_H-M   'P 1'
#
loop_
_entity.id
_entity.type
_entity.pdbx_description
1 polymer ?
#
loop_
_entity_poly.entity_id
_entity_poly.type
_entity_poly.pdbx_seq_one_letter_code
_entity_poly.pdbx_strand_id
1 'polypeptide(L)'
;MYWPGNYIAIGCSVKYVPQLTLIYNPLAGPINLVAPIMLVADYWRSLGWGVAIQPTQAPGHATELAQAAAAAGHALVLAAGGDGT
;
A
#
# COMPACT_ATOMS: atom_id res chain seq x y z
N MET A 1 4.13 -1.07 27.30
CA MET A 1 4.11 -2.24 26.39
C MET A 1 4.14 -1.70 24.98
N TYR A 2 5.25 -1.86 24.26
CA TYR A 2 5.43 -1.31 22.91
C TYR A 2 4.94 -2.36 21.91
N TRP A 3 3.95 -2.01 21.11
CA TRP A 3 3.45 -2.87 20.04
C TRP A 3 4.04 -2.34 18.72
N PRO A 4 4.67 -3.19 17.89
CA PRO A 4 5.10 -2.79 16.55
C PRO A 4 3.94 -2.18 15.76
N GLY A 5 4.20 -1.33 14.77
CA GLY A 5 3.20 -0.54 14.03
C GLY A 5 2.08 -1.31 13.32
N ASN A 6 2.11 -2.65 13.35
CA ASN A 6 1.15 -3.54 12.69
C ASN A 6 0.21 -4.22 13.69
N TYR A 7 0.04 -3.66 14.88
CA TYR A 7 -0.83 -4.23 15.91
C TYR A 7 -1.79 -3.19 16.45
N ILE A 8 -3.06 -3.58 16.62
CA ILE A 8 -4.08 -2.74 17.27
C ILE A 8 -4.63 -3.45 18.50
N ALA A 9 -4.85 -2.66 19.56
CA ALA A 9 -5.51 -3.14 20.76
C ALA A 9 -7.03 -3.15 20.55
N ILE A 10 -7.67 -4.29 20.77
CA ILE A 10 -9.12 -4.46 20.72
C ILE A 10 -9.53 -5.12 22.03
N GLY A 11 -10.08 -4.32 22.95
CA GLY A 11 -10.40 -4.78 24.31
C GLY A 11 -9.15 -5.27 25.05
N CYS A 12 -9.19 -6.49 25.59
CA CYS A 12 -8.07 -7.13 26.30
C CYS A 12 -7.12 -7.92 25.36
N SER A 13 -7.29 -7.80 24.04
CA SER A 13 -6.54 -8.56 23.02
C SER A 13 -5.79 -7.66 22.05
N VAL A 14 -4.72 -8.17 21.45
CA VAL A 14 -3.97 -7.50 20.39
C VAL A 14 -4.12 -8.27 19.09
N LYS A 15 -4.51 -7.58 18.02
CA LYS A 15 -4.62 -8.16 16.68
C LYS A 15 -3.54 -7.61 15.76
N TYR A 16 -2.97 -8.50 14.96
CA TYR A 16 -2.11 -8.14 13.84
C TYR A 16 -2.94 -7.53 12.70
N VAL A 17 -2.45 -6.43 12.15
CA VAL A 17 -2.98 -5.74 10.97
C VAL A 17 -1.97 -5.95 9.84
N PRO A 18 -2.29 -6.78 8.84
CA PRO A 18 -1.42 -6.93 7.68
C PRO A 18 -1.32 -5.61 6.92
N GLN A 19 -0.12 -5.30 6.43
CA GLN A 19 0.16 -4.09 5.66
C GLN A 19 0.25 -4.40 4.18
N LEU A 20 -0.24 -3.48 3.35
CA LEU A 20 -0.01 -3.46 1.91
C LEU A 20 0.45 -2.08 1.43
N THR A 21 1.28 -2.09 0.38
CA THR A 21 1.64 -0.87 -0.35
C THR A 21 0.98 -0.86 -1.72
N LEU A 22 0.26 0.21 -2.04
CA LEU A 22 -0.27 0.48 -3.37
C LEU A 22 0.62 1.53 -4.04
N ILE A 23 1.38 1.11 -5.05
CA ILE A 23 2.26 1.93 -5.85
C ILE A 23 1.51 2.33 -7.12
N TYR A 24 1.55 3.60 -7.49
CA TYR A 24 0.94 4.04 -8.75
C TYR A 24 1.80 5.05 -9.48
N ASN A 25 1.71 5.05 -10.82
CA ASN A 25 2.35 6.06 -11.64
C ASN A 25 1.35 7.19 -11.99
N PRO A 26 1.49 8.41 -11.45
CA PRO A 26 0.57 9.51 -11.73
C PRO A 26 0.52 9.92 -13.21
N LEU A 27 1.56 9.57 -13.97
CA LEU A 27 1.71 9.89 -15.40
C LEU A 27 1.30 8.72 -16.31
N ALA A 28 0.86 7.59 -15.76
CA ALA A 28 0.45 6.44 -16.56
C ALA A 28 -0.94 6.64 -17.17
N GLY A 29 -0.97 6.79 -18.50
CA GLY A 29 -2.20 6.78 -19.30
C GLY A 29 -3.07 8.04 -19.15
N PRO A 30 -4.18 8.13 -19.91
CA PRO A 30 -5.05 9.30 -19.94
C PRO A 30 -6.05 9.37 -18.78
N ILE A 31 -5.99 8.45 -17.82
CA ILE A 31 -7.02 8.26 -16.79
C ILE A 31 -6.57 8.89 -15.48
N ASN A 32 -7.46 9.65 -14.83
CA ASN A 32 -7.25 10.09 -13.45
C ASN A 32 -7.34 8.89 -12.50
N LEU A 33 -6.19 8.37 -12.08
CA LEU A 33 -6.10 7.16 -11.25
C LEU A 33 -6.47 7.38 -9.78
N VAL A 34 -6.63 8.63 -9.31
CA VAL A 34 -6.82 8.93 -7.88
C VAL A 34 -8.09 8.27 -7.31
N ALA A 35 -9.24 8.42 -7.98
CA ALA A 35 -10.49 7.85 -7.48
C ALA A 35 -10.48 6.30 -7.45
N PRO A 36 -10.02 5.61 -8.52
CA PRO A 36 -9.82 4.15 -8.45
C PRO A 36 -8.85 3.71 -7.34
N ILE A 37 -7.73 4.41 -7.15
CA ILE A 37 -6.76 4.08 -6.10
C ILE A 37 -7.39 4.18 -4.71
N MET A 38 -8.15 5.25 -4.45
CA MET A 38 -8.84 5.42 -3.18
C MET A 38 -9.88 4.33 -2.95
N LEU A 39 -10.65 3.96 -3.98
CA LEU A 39 -11.63 2.88 -3.89
C LEU A 39 -10.96 1.53 -3.54
N VAL A 40 -9.83 1.21 -4.17
CA VAL A 40 -9.07 -0.01 -3.86
C VAL A 40 -8.51 0.05 -2.44
N ALA A 41 -7.96 1.20 -2.02
CA ALA A 41 -7.44 1.37 -0.67
C ALA A 41 -8.54 1.20 0.40
N ASP A 42 -9.71 1.79 0.18
CA ASP A 42 -10.83 1.69 1.11
C ASP A 42 -11.41 0.28 1.16
N TYR A 43 -11.45 -0.44 0.03
CA TYR A 43 -11.80 -1.85 0.01
C TYR A 43 -10.88 -2.68 0.91
N TRP A 44 -9.57 -2.55 0.78
CA TRP A 44 -8.62 -3.30 1.62
C TRP A 44 -8.67 -2.89 3.10
N ARG A 45 -8.84 -1.60 3.38
CA ARG A 45 -9.05 -1.11 4.76
C ARG A 45 -10.30 -1.74 5.38
N SER A 46 -11.38 -1.88 4.62
CA SER A 46 -12.61 -2.54 5.09
C SER A 46 -12.40 -4.02 5.44
N LEU A 47 -11.40 -4.66 4.83
CA LEU A 47 -10.96 -6.03 5.15
C LEU A 47 -9.96 -6.08 6.33
N GLY A 48 -9.70 -4.96 7.00
CA GLY A 48 -8.81 -4.90 8.17
C GLY A 48 -7.32 -4.80 7.83
N TRP A 49 -6.97 -4.32 6.63
CA TRP A 49 -5.57 -4.08 6.23
C TRP A 49 -5.16 -2.63 6.45
N GLY A 50 -3.89 -2.44 6.80
CA GLY A 50 -3.25 -1.15 6.67
C GLY A 50 -2.79 -0.93 5.23
N VAL A 51 -3.02 0.27 4.70
CA VAL A 51 -2.76 0.60 3.29
C VAL A 51 -1.92 1.86 3.18
N ALA A 52 -0.71 1.71 2.64
CA ALA A 52 0.18 2.80 2.27
C ALA A 52 0.06 3.08 0.75
N ILE A 53 -0.31 4.30 0.36
CA ILE A 53 -0.39 4.71 -1.06
C ILE A 53 0.87 5.49 -1.41
N GLN A 54 1.56 5.08 -2.47
CA GLN A 54 2.86 5.64 -2.87
C GLN A 54 2.88 5.99 -4.36
N PRO A 55 2.89 7.29 -4.73
CA PRO A 55 3.12 7.70 -6.11
C PRO A 55 4.58 7.46 -6.53
N THR A 56 4.79 7.01 -7.76
CA THR A 56 6.12 7.04 -8.38
C THR A 56 6.49 8.47 -8.78
N GLN A 57 7.80 8.73 -8.92
CA GLN A 57 8.34 10.06 -9.19
C GLN A 57 9.27 10.08 -10.41
N ALA A 58 9.84 8.93 -10.75
CA ALA A 58 10.73 8.73 -11.88
C ALA A 58 10.68 7.26 -12.36
N PRO A 59 11.17 6.95 -13.58
CA PRO A 59 11.40 5.58 -14.01
C PRO A 59 12.24 4.79 -12.99
N GLY A 60 11.87 3.54 -12.71
CA GLY A 60 12.53 2.69 -11.71
C GLY A 60 12.07 2.90 -10.26
N HIS A 61 11.41 4.02 -9.93
CA HIS A 61 10.98 4.31 -8.56
C HIS A 61 9.96 3.28 -8.02
N ALA A 62 9.14 2.66 -8.89
CA ALA A 62 8.24 1.59 -8.47
C ALA A 62 8.98 0.40 -7.85
N THR A 63 10.15 0.04 -8.41
CA THR A 63 11.00 -1.02 -7.89
C THR A 63 11.57 -0.66 -6.52
N GLU A 64 12.04 0.58 -6.34
CA GLU A 64 12.57 1.08 -5.06
C GLU A 64 11.49 1.05 -3.96
N LEU A 65 10.28 1.49 -4.29
CA LEU A 65 9.12 1.46 -3.39
C LEU A 65 8.72 0.01 -3.02
N ALA A 66 8.74 -0.90 -3.99
CA ALA A 66 8.43 -2.31 -3.75
C ALA A 66 9.49 -2.98 -2.85
N GLN A 67 10.77 -2.68 -3.06
CA GLN A 67 11.86 -3.14 -2.20
C GLN A 67 11.72 -2.60 -0.78
N ALA A 68 11.41 -1.31 -0.62
CA ALA A 68 11.17 -0.71 0.68
C ALA A 68 9.98 -1.33 1.41
N ALA A 69 8.88 -1.63 0.69
CA ALA A 69 7.71 -2.30 1.25
C ALA A 69 8.05 -3.72 1.73
N ALA A 70 8.81 -4.48 0.94
CA ALA A 70 9.27 -5.81 1.33
C ALA A 70 10.18 -5.76 2.56
N ALA A 71 11.12 -4.81 2.62
CA ALA A 71 11.99 -4.60 3.78
C ALA A 71 11.21 -4.18 5.04
N ALA A 72 10.10 -3.45 4.87
CA ALA A 72 9.18 -3.08 5.95
C ALA A 72 8.24 -4.23 6.38
N GLY A 73 8.32 -5.40 5.74
CA GLY A 73 7.49 -6.57 6.06
C GLY A 73 6.03 -6.43 5.60
N HIS A 74 5.75 -5.60 4.59
CA HIS A 74 4.41 -5.52 4.02
C HIS A 74 4.09 -6.82 3.29
N ALA A 75 2.89 -7.35 3.53
CA ALA A 75 2.48 -8.66 3.03
C ALA A 75 2.10 -8.65 1.55
N LEU A 76 1.82 -7.47 1.00
CA LEU A 76 1.36 -7.30 -0.38
C LEU A 76 1.83 -5.97 -0.96
N VAL A 77 2.22 -5.99 -2.23
CA VAL A 77 2.47 -4.80 -3.05
C VAL A 77 1.55 -4.85 -4.25
N LEU A 78 0.78 -3.78 -4.48
CA LEU A 78 -0.08 -3.59 -5.64
C LEU A 78 0.54 -2.53 -6.55
N ALA A 79 0.69 -2.82 -7.83
CA ALA A 79 1.13 -1.86 -8.84
C ALA A 79 -0.07 -1.37 -9.67
N ALA A 80 -0.23 -0.06 -9.78
CA ALA A 80 -1.28 0.59 -10.56
C ALA A 80 -0.65 1.54 -11.60
N GLY A 81 -0.51 1.05 -12.82
CA GLY A 81 0.09 1.79 -13.93
C GLY A 81 0.04 0.96 -15.21
N GLY A 82 0.82 1.34 -16.22
CA GLY A 82 1.05 0.49 -17.40
C GLY A 82 2.07 -0.61 -17.11
N ASP A 83 2.34 -1.48 -18.09
CA ASP A 83 3.18 -2.69 -17.95
C ASP A 83 4.59 -2.47 -17.36
N GLY A 84 5.14 -1.26 -17.49
CA GLY A 84 6.44 -0.91 -16.91
C GLY A 84 6.41 -0.52 -15.43
N THR A 85 5.23 -0.39 -14.83
CA THR A 85 5.02 -0.10 -13.38
C THR A 85 4.92 -1.40 -12.61
#